data_AF-A0A496X5V8-F1
#
_entry.id   AF-A0A496X5V8-F1
#
_cell.length_a   1.000
_cell.length_b   1.000
_cell.length_c   1.000
_cell.angle_alpha   90.00
_cell.angle_beta   90.00
_cell.angle_gamma   90.00
#
_symmetry.space_group_name_H-M   'P 1'
#
loop_
_entity.id
_entity.type
_entity.pdbx_description
1 polymer ?
#
loop_
_entity_poly.entity_id
_entity_poly.type
_entity_poly.pdbx_seq_one_letter_code
_entity_poly.pdbx_strand_id
1 'polypeptide(L)'
;MLFRRLFFVLLVVGMSGCVESQLQLSPESRIPDWFDIPQGRPRSDFKVTAAYEGTASDRKLVFKLYDDDHVFALQKLSTRGGDNIQSVHLARPGDGFPEGYPKYKIITINGITDVLEHRKKEAIFYTTDDPAVRKELGVVQ
;
A
#
# COMPACT_ATOMS: atom_id res chain seq x y z
N MET A 1 37.37 42.94 -9.58
CA MET A 1 37.11 42.10 -8.38
C MET A 1 35.69 41.57 -8.45
N LEU A 2 35.58 40.24 -8.52
CA LEU A 2 34.46 39.32 -8.33
C LEU A 2 32.99 39.83 -8.45
N PHE A 3 32.34 39.43 -9.54
CA PHE A 3 30.90 39.27 -9.66
C PHE A 3 30.40 38.20 -8.68
N ARG A 4 29.61 38.58 -7.67
CA ARG A 4 28.96 37.66 -6.75
C ARG A 4 27.47 37.61 -7.10
N ARG A 5 27.12 36.83 -8.13
CA ARG A 5 25.71 36.54 -8.47
C ARG A 5 25.19 35.52 -7.47
N LEU A 6 24.42 36.00 -6.50
CA LEU A 6 23.73 35.18 -5.51
C LEU A 6 22.48 34.58 -6.18
N PHE A 7 22.56 33.31 -6.60
CA PHE A 7 21.40 32.55 -7.05
C PHE A 7 20.57 32.16 -5.83
N PHE A 8 19.52 32.93 -5.54
CA PHE A 8 18.46 32.51 -4.63
C PHE A 8 17.59 31.47 -5.36
N VAL A 9 17.88 30.18 -5.15
CA VAL A 9 16.95 29.11 -5.52
C VAL A 9 15.85 29.09 -4.46
N LEU A 10 14.71 29.68 -4.80
CA LEU A 10 13.51 29.66 -3.97
C LEU A 10 12.86 28.28 -4.13
N LEU A 11 13.22 27.36 -3.22
CA LEU A 11 12.63 26.03 -3.13
C LEU A 11 11.19 26.18 -2.61
N VAL A 12 10.24 26.39 -3.50
CA VAL A 12 8.81 26.32 -3.18
C VAL A 12 8.48 24.85 -2.93
N VAL A 13 8.60 24.42 -1.67
CA VAL A 13 8.10 23.11 -1.25
C VAL A 13 6.59 23.20 -1.18
N GLY A 14 5.92 22.79 -2.27
CA GLY A 14 4.47 22.61 -2.26
C GLY A 14 4.11 21.54 -1.24
N MET A 15 3.52 21.94 -0.11
CA MET A 15 2.93 21.02 0.86
C MET A 15 1.64 20.43 0.27
N SER A 16 1.78 19.38 -0.54
CA SER A 16 0.63 18.60 -1.01
C SER A 16 0.54 17.29 -0.22
N GLY A 17 -0.46 17.22 0.67
CA GLY A 17 -0.91 16.01 1.37
C GLY A 17 -0.10 15.69 2.62
N CYS A 18 -0.73 15.79 3.79
CA CYS A 18 -0.21 15.14 4.98
C CYS A 18 -0.34 13.63 4.78
N VAL A 19 0.78 12.90 4.86
CA VAL A 19 0.75 11.44 4.96
C VAL A 19 0.28 11.11 6.37
N GLU A 20 -0.95 10.62 6.52
CA GLU A 20 -1.51 10.34 7.84
C GLU A 20 -0.90 9.08 8.46
N SER A 21 -0.60 8.08 7.64
CA SER A 21 0.09 6.86 8.04
C SER A 21 0.73 6.20 6.84
N GLN A 22 1.93 5.65 7.02
CA GLN A 22 2.63 4.86 6.02
C GLN A 22 2.78 3.44 6.55
N LEU A 23 2.36 2.48 5.73
CA LEU A 23 2.42 1.06 5.98
C LEU A 23 3.40 0.44 4.97
N GLN A 24 4.07 -0.64 5.36
CA GLN A 24 4.98 -1.38 4.50
C GLN A 24 4.45 -2.79 4.26
N LEU A 25 4.56 -3.26 3.02
CA LEU A 25 4.28 -4.65 2.71
C LEU A 25 5.36 -5.53 3.34
N SER A 26 4.98 -6.61 4.01
CA SER A 26 5.93 -7.58 4.53
C SER A 26 6.85 -8.12 3.42
N PRO A 27 8.16 -8.27 3.67
CA PRO A 27 9.08 -8.89 2.71
C PRO A 27 8.74 -10.36 2.40
N GLU A 28 8.05 -11.05 3.31
CA GLU A 28 7.57 -12.42 3.11
C GLU A 28 6.29 -12.50 2.28
N SER A 29 5.62 -11.37 2.05
CA SER A 29 4.37 -11.32 1.29
C SER A 29 4.62 -11.15 -0.20
N ARG A 30 3.78 -11.77 -1.03
CA ARG A 30 3.67 -11.46 -2.46
C ARG A 30 3.34 -9.97 -2.68
N ILE A 31 3.90 -9.38 -3.74
CA ILE A 31 3.51 -8.03 -4.20
C ILE A 31 2.12 -8.11 -4.83
N PRO A 32 1.19 -7.22 -4.47
CA PRO A 32 -0.14 -7.21 -5.08
C PRO A 32 -0.11 -7.19 -6.62
N ASP A 33 -1.05 -7.90 -7.25
CA ASP A 33 -1.07 -8.23 -8.69
C ASP A 33 -1.39 -7.04 -9.60
N TRP A 34 -1.87 -5.93 -9.03
CA TRP A 34 -2.11 -4.68 -9.76
C TRP A 34 -0.83 -3.87 -9.96
N PHE A 35 0.32 -4.33 -9.45
CA PHE A 35 1.63 -3.81 -9.83
C PHE A 35 2.22 -4.61 -11.00
N ASP A 36 2.78 -3.90 -11.97
CA ASP A 36 3.49 -4.51 -13.09
C ASP A 36 4.94 -4.82 -12.68
N ILE A 37 5.22 -6.04 -12.21
CA ILE A 37 6.57 -6.40 -11.73
C ILE A 37 7.50 -6.74 -12.91
N PRO A 38 8.68 -6.10 -13.02
CA PRO A 38 9.69 -6.47 -14.01
C PRO A 38 10.04 -7.96 -13.93
N GLN A 39 9.88 -8.66 -15.05
CA GLN A 39 10.16 -10.09 -15.16
C GLN A 39 11.62 -10.39 -14.84
N GLY A 40 11.87 -11.52 -14.18
CA GLY A 40 13.22 -12.01 -13.88
C GLY A 40 13.90 -11.38 -12.66
N ARG A 41 13.23 -10.47 -11.93
CA ARG A 41 13.74 -9.94 -10.65
C ARG A 41 13.09 -10.62 -9.45
N PRO A 42 13.86 -10.96 -8.40
CA PRO A 42 13.31 -11.56 -7.20
C PRO A 42 12.45 -10.56 -6.42
N ARG A 43 11.52 -11.11 -5.62
CA ARG A 43 10.65 -10.34 -4.72
C ARG A 43 11.42 -9.39 -3.79
N SER A 44 12.59 -9.80 -3.33
CA SER A 44 13.44 -9.05 -2.38
C SER A 44 13.87 -7.69 -2.90
N ASP A 45 13.97 -7.52 -4.22
CA ASP A 45 14.44 -6.28 -4.85
C ASP A 45 13.39 -5.17 -4.83
N PHE A 46 12.24 -5.43 -4.21
CA PHE A 46 11.12 -4.52 -4.24
C PHE A 46 10.61 -4.19 -2.85
N LYS A 47 10.25 -2.91 -2.66
CA LYS A 47 9.54 -2.43 -1.49
C LYS A 47 8.20 -1.87 -1.92
N VAL A 48 7.14 -2.24 -1.21
CA VAL A 48 5.81 -1.65 -1.40
C VAL A 48 5.41 -0.92 -0.14
N THR A 49 4.89 0.28 -0.32
CA THR A 49 4.28 1.06 0.77
C THR A 49 2.85 1.40 0.43
N ALA A 50 2.02 1.53 1.46
CA ALA A 50 0.66 2.04 1.37
C ALA A 50 0.54 3.25 2.29
N ALA A 51 -0.11 4.31 1.83
CA ALA A 51 -0.34 5.51 2.61
C ALA A 51 -1.74 6.06 2.36
N TYR A 52 -2.38 6.52 3.44
CA TYR A 52 -3.57 7.34 3.28
C TYR A 52 -3.14 8.78 3.01
N GLU A 53 -3.48 9.28 1.81
CA GLU A 53 -3.20 10.64 1.35
C GLU A 53 -4.53 11.37 1.11
N GLY A 54 -4.56 12.69 1.30
CA GLY A 54 -5.73 13.53 0.99
C GLY A 54 -6.36 14.21 2.19
N THR A 55 -7.59 14.70 2.03
CA THR A 55 -8.39 15.31 3.10
C THR A 55 -9.44 14.33 3.61
N ALA A 56 -10.14 14.68 4.70
CA ALA A 56 -11.23 13.87 5.23
C ALA A 56 -12.33 13.56 4.19
N SER A 57 -12.55 14.44 3.21
CA SER A 57 -13.54 14.28 2.14
C SER A 57 -12.99 13.68 0.83
N ASP A 58 -11.67 13.62 0.65
CA ASP A 58 -11.00 13.03 -0.53
C ASP A 58 -9.85 12.10 -0.12
N ARG A 59 -10.12 11.20 0.83
CA ARG A 59 -9.11 10.27 1.32
C ARG A 59 -8.84 9.20 0.26
N LYS A 60 -7.57 9.06 -0.12
CA LYS A 60 -7.07 8.07 -1.07
C LYS A 60 -6.17 7.09 -0.34
N LEU A 61 -6.25 5.82 -0.72
CA LEU A 61 -5.23 4.85 -0.39
C LEU A 61 -4.25 4.80 -1.57
N VAL A 62 -3.03 5.22 -1.31
CA VAL A 62 -1.97 5.35 -2.30
C VAL A 62 -0.91 4.30 -2.03
N PHE A 63 -0.53 3.58 -3.08
CA PHE A 63 0.48 2.56 -3.01
C PHE A 63 1.63 2.86 -3.95
N LYS A 64 2.84 2.58 -3.48
CA LYS A 64 4.07 2.89 -4.20
C LYS A 64 4.96 1.66 -4.19
N LEU A 65 5.37 1.25 -5.38
CA LEU A 65 6.38 0.22 -5.61
C LEU A 65 7.72 0.92 -5.82
N TYR A 66 8.73 0.47 -5.09
CA TYR A 66 10.11 0.90 -5.20
C TYR A 66 10.97 -0.29 -5.58
N ASP A 67 12.02 0.00 -6.33
CA ASP A 67 13.24 -0.80 -6.35
C ASP A 67 14.05 -0.51 -5.09
N ASP A 68 14.91 -1.44 -4.65
CA ASP A 68 15.82 -1.22 -3.51
C ASP A 68 16.81 -0.06 -3.77
N ASP A 69 17.18 0.13 -5.03
CA ASP A 69 18.19 1.12 -5.45
C ASP A 69 17.64 2.55 -5.68
N HIS A 70 16.32 2.75 -5.64
CA HIS A 70 15.70 3.99 -6.12
C HIS A 70 14.92 4.74 -5.04
N VAL A 71 15.24 6.03 -4.90
CA VAL A 71 14.51 6.96 -4.01
C VAL A 71 13.11 7.27 -4.56
N PHE A 72 12.92 7.17 -5.87
CA PHE A 72 11.63 7.40 -6.53
C PHE A 72 10.89 6.08 -6.75
N ALA A 73 9.56 6.13 -6.57
CA ALA A 73 8.71 4.99 -6.83
C ALA A 73 8.72 4.66 -8.34
N LEU A 74 8.91 3.38 -8.67
CA LEU A 74 8.75 2.86 -10.03
C LEU A 74 7.30 2.99 -10.49
N GLN A 75 6.36 2.73 -9.59
CA GLN A 75 4.92 2.83 -9.84
C GLN A 75 4.23 3.47 -8.65
N LYS A 76 3.25 4.33 -8.94
CA LYS A 76 2.33 4.91 -7.97
C LYS A 76 0.90 4.61 -8.41
N LEU A 77 0.19 3.85 -7.60
CA LEU A 77 -1.21 3.48 -7.82
C LEU A 77 -2.05 4.05 -6.69
N SER A 78 -3.29 4.43 -6.96
CA SER A 78 -4.17 4.99 -5.94
C SER A 78 -5.61 4.60 -6.18
N THR A 79 -6.34 4.37 -5.10
CA THR A 79 -7.77 4.15 -5.14
C THR A 79 -8.48 4.99 -4.08
N ARG A 80 -9.73 5.36 -4.38
CA ARG A 80 -10.60 6.11 -3.47
C ARG A 80 -11.47 5.13 -2.69
N GLY A 81 -11.87 5.55 -1.48
CA GLY A 81 -12.88 4.83 -0.70
C GLY A 81 -14.20 4.68 -1.46
N GLY A 82 -15.00 3.69 -1.06
CA GLY A 82 -16.19 3.23 -1.79
C GLY A 82 -16.01 1.80 -2.25
N ASP A 83 -16.57 1.44 -3.41
CA ASP A 83 -16.61 0.05 -3.92
C ASP A 83 -15.24 -0.59 -4.14
N ASN A 84 -14.17 0.22 -4.23
CA ASN A 84 -12.81 -0.28 -4.45
C ASN A 84 -12.05 -0.64 -3.16
N ILE A 85 -12.58 -0.28 -1.98
CA ILE A 85 -11.98 -0.58 -0.68
C ILE A 85 -13.05 -1.10 0.26
N GLN A 86 -13.04 -2.42 0.50
CA GLN A 86 -13.91 -3.03 1.50
C GLN A 86 -13.09 -3.46 2.72
N SER A 87 -13.41 -2.94 3.90
CA SER A 87 -12.82 -3.44 5.15
C SER A 87 -13.70 -4.56 5.70
N VAL A 88 -13.12 -5.72 5.93
CA VAL A 88 -13.84 -6.94 6.29
C VAL A 88 -13.14 -7.69 7.42
N HIS A 89 -13.95 -8.39 8.21
CA HIS A 89 -13.50 -9.27 9.28
C HIS A 89 -14.02 -10.68 9.00
N LEU A 90 -13.20 -11.68 9.32
CA LEU A 90 -13.66 -13.06 9.31
C LEU A 90 -14.63 -13.27 10.48
N ALA A 91 -15.62 -14.12 10.27
CA ALA A 91 -16.60 -14.48 11.30
C ALA A 91 -15.94 -15.20 12.46
N ARG A 92 -14.89 -15.98 12.17
CA ARG A 92 -14.06 -16.68 13.15
C ARG A 92 -12.59 -16.54 12.75
N PRO A 93 -11.88 -15.52 13.24
CA PRO A 93 -10.45 -15.43 12.99
C PRO A 93 -9.74 -16.63 13.62
N GLY A 94 -8.65 -17.10 13.00
CA GLY A 94 -7.84 -18.18 13.56
C GLY A 94 -7.25 -17.81 14.93
N ASP A 95 -6.86 -18.82 15.69
CA ASP A 95 -6.23 -18.61 17.00
C ASP A 95 -4.86 -17.91 16.86
N GLY A 96 -4.47 -17.14 17.88
CA GLY A 96 -3.14 -16.51 17.96
C GLY A 96 -3.06 -15.05 17.51
N PHE A 97 -4.16 -14.45 17.06
CA PHE A 97 -4.23 -13.01 16.78
C PHE A 97 -4.72 -12.20 17.99
N PRO A 98 -4.27 -10.94 18.15
CA PRO A 98 -4.80 -10.07 19.19
C PRO A 98 -6.27 -9.69 18.92
N GLU A 99 -6.96 -9.21 19.95
CA GLU A 99 -8.36 -8.79 19.84
C GLU A 99 -8.58 -7.78 18.70
N GLY A 100 -9.61 -8.04 17.88
CA GLY A 100 -9.95 -7.21 16.72
C GLY A 100 -9.05 -7.42 15.50
N TYR A 101 -8.18 -8.44 15.53
CA TYR A 101 -7.32 -8.87 14.42
C TYR A 101 -7.53 -10.36 14.09
N PRO A 102 -7.14 -10.80 12.88
CA PRO A 102 -6.66 -10.00 11.76
C PRO A 102 -7.77 -9.14 11.14
N LYS A 103 -7.36 -8.08 10.43
CA LYS A 103 -8.26 -7.21 9.66
C LYS A 103 -7.93 -7.35 8.19
N TYR A 104 -8.94 -7.47 7.36
CA TYR A 104 -8.76 -7.61 5.92
C TYR A 104 -9.27 -6.39 5.17
N LYS A 105 -8.63 -6.10 4.04
CA LYS A 105 -9.05 -5.09 3.07
C LYS A 105 -9.06 -5.71 1.70
N ILE A 106 -10.24 -5.79 1.09
CA ILE A 106 -10.38 -6.15 -0.32
C ILE A 106 -10.15 -4.86 -1.11
N ILE A 107 -9.13 -4.86 -1.95
CA ILE A 107 -8.71 -3.70 -2.75
C ILE A 107 -8.79 -4.07 -4.21
N THR A 108 -9.53 -3.28 -4.99
CA THR A 108 -9.60 -3.41 -6.44
C THR A 108 -8.99 -2.18 -7.10
N ILE A 109 -7.98 -2.41 -7.95
CA ILE A 109 -7.32 -1.38 -8.74
C ILE A 109 -7.20 -1.88 -10.17
N ASN A 110 -7.66 -1.07 -11.14
CA ASN A 110 -7.67 -1.43 -12.56
C ASN A 110 -8.36 -2.78 -12.86
N GLY A 111 -9.40 -3.13 -12.09
CA GLY A 111 -10.15 -4.38 -12.24
C GLY A 111 -9.48 -5.63 -11.65
N ILE A 112 -8.29 -5.49 -11.05
CA ILE A 112 -7.58 -6.57 -10.36
C ILE A 112 -7.83 -6.44 -8.87
N THR A 113 -8.24 -7.53 -8.23
CA THR A 113 -8.59 -7.58 -6.81
C THR A 113 -7.56 -8.36 -6.01
N ASP A 114 -7.02 -7.73 -4.98
CA ASP A 114 -6.20 -8.36 -3.95
C ASP A 114 -6.83 -8.21 -2.57
N VAL A 115 -6.48 -9.13 -1.68
CA VAL A 115 -6.85 -9.06 -0.27
C VAL A 115 -5.62 -8.73 0.55
N LEU A 116 -5.66 -7.58 1.23
CA LEU A 116 -4.64 -7.18 2.18
C LEU A 116 -5.05 -7.59 3.59
N GLU A 117 -4.09 -8.04 4.38
CA GLU A 117 -4.25 -8.49 5.75
C GLU A 117 -3.39 -7.64 6.68
N HIS A 118 -3.99 -7.20 7.78
CA HIS A 118 -3.29 -6.68 8.95
C HIS A 118 -3.43 -7.70 10.07
N ARG A 119 -2.31 -8.19 10.60
CA ARG A 119 -2.29 -9.24 11.63
C ARG A 119 -2.31 -8.69 13.05
N LYS A 120 -1.84 -7.45 13.24
CA LYS A 120 -1.79 -6.75 14.52
C LYS A 120 -1.67 -5.23 14.29
N LYS A 121 -1.61 -4.46 15.38
CA LYS A 121 -1.50 -2.99 15.33
C LYS A 121 -0.07 -2.54 15.01
N GLU A 122 0.36 -2.79 13.79
CA GLU A 122 1.69 -2.43 13.28
C GLU A 122 1.61 -1.75 11.91
N ALA A 123 2.71 -1.11 11.50
CA ALA A 123 2.84 -0.49 10.18
C ALA A 123 3.21 -1.50 9.08
N ILE A 124 2.76 -2.76 9.22
CA ILE A 124 3.01 -3.84 8.28
C ILE A 124 1.65 -4.36 7.78
N PHE A 125 1.58 -4.65 6.49
CA PHE A 125 0.47 -5.36 5.88
C PHE A 125 1.00 -6.52 5.03
N TYR A 126 0.12 -7.46 4.76
CA TYR A 126 0.38 -8.66 3.98
C TYR A 126 -0.64 -8.72 2.85
N THR A 127 -0.28 -9.37 1.75
CA THR A 127 -1.22 -9.84 0.73
C THR A 127 -1.53 -11.29 1.09
N THR A 128 -2.81 -11.66 1.17
CA THR A 128 -3.20 -13.02 1.51
C THR A 128 -3.71 -13.77 0.28
N ASP A 129 -3.06 -14.90 0.01
CA ASP A 129 -3.48 -15.88 -0.99
C ASP A 129 -4.16 -17.09 -0.33
N ASP A 130 -4.45 -17.02 0.97
CA ASP A 130 -5.13 -18.11 1.69
C ASP A 130 -6.52 -18.36 1.06
N PRO A 131 -6.75 -19.54 0.46
CA PRO A 131 -7.99 -19.81 -0.25
C PRO A 131 -9.21 -19.87 0.68
N ALA A 132 -9.02 -20.24 1.97
CA ALA A 132 -10.10 -20.25 2.94
C ALA A 132 -10.53 -18.81 3.28
N VAL A 133 -9.56 -17.93 3.52
CA VAL A 133 -9.82 -16.50 3.74
C VAL A 133 -10.49 -15.88 2.53
N ARG A 134 -9.93 -16.07 1.33
CA ARG A 134 -10.48 -15.50 0.08
C ARG A 134 -11.90 -16.00 -0.20
N LYS A 135 -12.18 -17.28 0.05
CA LYS A 135 -13.52 -17.86 -0.09
C LYS A 135 -14.51 -17.25 0.91
N GLU A 136 -14.14 -17.12 2.18
CA GLU A 136 -15.01 -16.52 3.20
C GLU A 136 -15.32 -15.06 2.89
N LEU A 137 -14.36 -14.34 2.33
CA LEU A 137 -14.51 -12.95 1.90
C LEU A 137 -15.24 -12.78 0.55
N GLY A 138 -15.62 -13.86 -0.12
CA GLY A 138 -16.28 -13.82 -1.43
C GLY A 138 -15.38 -13.36 -2.58
N VAL A 139 -14.06 -13.35 -2.38
CA VAL A 139 -13.05 -12.99 -3.39
C VAL A 139 -12.56 -14.28 -4.06
N VAL A 140 -13.46 -14.94 -4.79
CA VAL A 140 -13.14 -16.18 -5.51
C VAL A 140 -12.80 -15.81 -6.95
N GLN A 141 -11.60 -16.19 -7.40
CA GLN A 141 -11.29 -16.26 -8.83
C GLN A 141 -11.71 -17.63 -9.35
#